data_AF-A0A1H6CRR9-F1
#
_entry.id   AF-A0A1H6CRR9-F1
#
_cell.length_a   1.000
_cell.length_b   1.000
_cell.length_c   1.000
_cell.angle_alpha   90.00
_cell.angle_beta   90.00
_cell.angle_gamma   90.00
#
_symmetry.space_group_name_H-M   'P 1'
#
loop_
_entity.id
_entity.type
_entity.pdbx_description
1 polymer ?
#
loop_
_entity_poly.entity_id
_entity_poly.type
_entity_poly.pdbx_seq_one_letter_code
_entity_poly.pdbx_strand_id
1 'polypeptide(L)'
;MLGLGLAGLGYASVVERNWFRLRRFDVPVLAPHQRPIRILHLSDLHLTPGRTMLINWVRSLGDLEPDLVVNTGDSIAHPDAVPSLLHALEPLLSRPGLFVYGSNDLYAPKPKNPARYLWRTSKNDRRQHIPSLPWEELGAGMAAEGWLDMNNTTARIKVGDLDVAVAGIHDSHISRDRYDLVAGPAPAEADLRLGVMHSPEPRNMTRFAADGYQLLLAGHTHGGQLCIPFYGALVTNCGIDRARVKGLSRHDGAWLHVSAGLGTSPYAPVRFACFPEATLLTLVPRR
;
A
#
# COMPACT_ATOMS: atom_id res chain seq x y z
N MET A 1 -18.37 31.34 -9.72
CA MET A 1 -17.03 30.73 -9.59
C MET A 1 -16.71 30.34 -8.14
N LEU A 2 -16.75 31.26 -7.16
CA LEU A 2 -16.46 30.95 -5.74
C LEU A 2 -17.34 29.83 -5.11
N GLY A 3 -18.65 29.83 -5.36
CA GLY A 3 -19.56 28.79 -4.85
C GLY A 3 -19.29 27.39 -5.41
N LEU A 4 -18.85 27.28 -6.67
CA LEU A 4 -18.51 26.01 -7.31
C LEU A 4 -17.20 25.42 -6.73
N GLY A 5 -16.23 26.30 -6.45
CA GLY A 5 -14.95 25.91 -5.82
C GLY A 5 -15.12 25.41 -4.39
N LEU A 6 -15.96 26.07 -3.58
CA LEU A 6 -16.27 25.64 -2.22
C LEU A 6 -17.05 24.32 -2.19
N ALA A 7 -18.03 24.14 -3.06
CA ALA A 7 -18.77 22.89 -3.20
C ALA A 7 -17.86 21.73 -3.63
N GLY A 8 -16.96 21.96 -4.59
CA GLY A 8 -15.98 20.95 -5.03
C GLY A 8 -15.02 20.53 -3.92
N LEU A 9 -14.50 21.49 -3.14
CA LEU A 9 -13.64 21.19 -1.98
C LEU A 9 -14.41 20.44 -0.88
N GLY A 10 -15.66 20.82 -0.59
CA GLY A 10 -16.52 20.12 0.35
C GLY A 10 -16.78 18.68 -0.07
N TYR A 11 -17.13 18.47 -1.34
CA TYR A 11 -17.29 17.13 -1.91
C TYR A 11 -16.00 16.30 -1.80
N ALA A 12 -14.86 16.85 -2.22
CA ALA A 12 -13.57 16.16 -2.17
C ALA A 12 -13.12 15.82 -0.73
N SER A 13 -13.43 16.70 0.23
CA SER A 13 -12.99 16.58 1.61
C SER A 13 -13.95 15.83 2.53
N VAL A 14 -15.20 15.59 2.13
CA VAL A 14 -16.20 14.92 2.99
C VAL A 14 -16.81 13.70 2.31
N VAL A 15 -17.16 13.81 1.04
CA VAL A 15 -17.87 12.76 0.29
C VAL A 15 -16.86 11.81 -0.33
N GLU A 16 -16.05 12.27 -1.27
CA GLU A 16 -15.20 11.38 -2.06
C GLU A 16 -14.12 10.70 -1.21
N ARG A 17 -13.52 11.41 -0.25
CA ARG A 17 -12.53 10.83 0.66
C ARG A 17 -13.06 9.68 1.54
N ASN A 18 -14.39 9.55 1.66
CA ASN A 18 -15.07 8.51 2.43
C ASN A 18 -15.82 7.53 1.53
N TRP A 19 -15.70 7.66 0.21
CA TRP A 19 -16.35 6.79 -0.76
C TRP A 19 -15.42 5.63 -1.13
N PHE A 20 -15.19 4.76 -0.15
CA PHE A 20 -14.29 3.63 -0.26
C PHE A 20 -14.74 2.62 -1.33
N ARG A 21 -13.79 2.09 -2.08
CA ARG A 21 -14.04 1.10 -3.14
C ARG A 21 -13.20 -0.15 -2.95
N LEU A 22 -13.79 -1.29 -3.26
CA LEU A 22 -13.07 -2.54 -3.40
C LEU A 22 -12.84 -2.81 -4.88
N ARG A 23 -11.56 -2.83 -5.29
CA ARG A 23 -11.16 -3.20 -6.65
C ARG A 23 -10.80 -4.66 -6.72
N ARG A 24 -11.03 -5.27 -7.88
CA ARG A 24 -10.74 -6.68 -8.14
C ARG A 24 -9.92 -6.81 -9.41
N PHE A 25 -8.89 -7.63 -9.36
CA PHE A 25 -8.10 -7.98 -10.53
C PHE A 25 -7.75 -9.47 -10.51
N ASP A 26 -7.72 -10.06 -11.69
CA ASP A 26 -7.17 -11.40 -11.90
C ASP A 26 -5.72 -11.28 -12.36
N VAL A 27 -4.81 -11.99 -11.71
CA VAL A 27 -3.37 -11.93 -11.96
C VAL A 27 -2.87 -13.32 -12.37
N PRO A 28 -2.56 -13.57 -13.66
CA PRO A 28 -2.12 -14.87 -14.13
C PRO A 28 -0.65 -15.12 -13.79
N VAL A 29 -0.39 -15.66 -12.60
CA VAL A 29 0.97 -15.97 -12.10
C VAL A 29 1.15 -17.41 -11.65
N LEU A 30 0.05 -18.12 -11.36
CA LEU A 30 0.09 -19.48 -10.83
C LEU A 30 0.39 -20.51 -11.93
N ALA A 31 0.87 -21.68 -11.53
CA ALA A 31 1.02 -22.83 -12.41
C ALA A 31 -0.36 -23.37 -12.85
N PRO A 32 -0.48 -24.01 -14.04
CA PRO A 32 -1.76 -24.48 -14.59
C PRO A 32 -2.61 -25.37 -13.66
N HIS A 33 -1.97 -26.13 -12.77
CA HIS A 33 -2.63 -27.08 -11.87
C HIS A 33 -3.03 -26.47 -10.51
N GLN A 34 -2.56 -25.26 -10.20
CA GLN A 34 -2.82 -24.61 -8.93
C GLN A 34 -4.22 -24.00 -8.90
N ARG A 35 -4.85 -23.98 -7.72
CA ARG A 35 -6.16 -23.32 -7.54
C ARG A 35 -5.96 -21.81 -7.35
N PRO A 36 -6.93 -20.99 -7.77
CA PRO A 36 -6.86 -19.56 -7.49
C PRO A 36 -6.79 -19.25 -5.99
N ILE A 37 -6.01 -18.24 -5.63
CA ILE A 37 -5.96 -17.69 -4.26
C ILE A 37 -6.22 -16.18 -4.28
N ARG A 38 -6.70 -15.64 -3.16
CA ARG A 38 -7.08 -14.24 -3.01
C ARG A 38 -6.12 -13.53 -2.07
N ILE A 39 -5.48 -12.47 -2.58
CA ILE A 39 -4.65 -11.56 -1.80
C ILE A 39 -5.41 -10.26 -1.59
N LEU A 40 -5.68 -9.91 -0.33
CA LEU A 40 -6.18 -8.57 0.01
C LEU A 40 -5.00 -7.62 0.20
N HIS A 41 -4.92 -6.59 -0.63
CA HIS A 41 -3.89 -5.57 -0.57
C HIS A 41 -4.46 -4.28 0.04
N LEU A 42 -3.92 -3.94 1.21
CA LEU A 42 -4.19 -2.72 1.96
C LEU A 42 -2.98 -1.77 1.90
N SER A 43 -3.24 -0.47 1.85
CA SER A 43 -2.18 0.54 1.84
C SER A 43 -2.70 1.91 2.24
N ASP A 44 -1.81 2.73 2.77
CA ASP A 44 -2.00 4.16 3.01
C ASP A 44 -3.32 4.46 3.73
N LEU A 45 -3.61 3.77 4.83
CA LEU A 45 -4.82 4.02 5.63
C LEU A 45 -4.77 5.39 6.31
N HIS A 46 -3.57 5.89 6.64
CA HIS A 46 -3.34 7.14 7.38
C HIS A 46 -4.30 7.29 8.56
N LEU A 47 -4.45 6.22 9.33
CA LEU A 47 -5.53 6.12 10.29
C LEU A 47 -5.30 7.07 11.48
N THR A 48 -6.36 7.76 11.86
CA THR A 48 -6.48 8.45 13.14
C THR A 48 -7.65 7.86 13.93
N PRO A 49 -7.66 7.88 15.27
CA PRO A 49 -8.64 7.15 16.08
C PRO A 49 -10.11 7.42 15.76
N GLY A 50 -10.45 8.66 15.36
CA GLY A 50 -11.83 9.07 15.06
C GLY A 50 -12.38 8.64 13.69
N ARG A 51 -11.62 7.91 12.87
CA ARG A 51 -12.01 7.55 11.49
C ARG A 51 -12.96 6.33 11.44
N THR A 52 -14.08 6.38 12.17
CA THR A 52 -15.02 5.25 12.34
C THR A 52 -15.53 4.64 11.03
N MET A 53 -15.86 5.46 10.02
CA MET A 53 -16.26 4.96 8.70
C MET A 53 -15.18 4.11 8.03
N LEU A 54 -13.92 4.54 8.11
CA LEU A 54 -12.79 3.80 7.54
C LEU A 54 -12.53 2.51 8.34
N ILE A 55 -12.54 2.60 9.67
CA ILE A 55 -12.35 1.45 10.57
C ILE A 55 -13.38 0.37 10.26
N ASN A 56 -14.67 0.72 10.26
CA ASN A 56 -15.75 -0.24 9.98
C ASN A 56 -15.66 -0.81 8.57
N TRP A 57 -15.28 0.02 7.59
CA TRP A 57 -15.12 -0.45 6.21
C TRP A 57 -13.96 -1.45 6.07
N VAL A 58 -12.80 -1.18 6.68
CA VAL A 58 -11.66 -2.12 6.69
C VAL A 58 -12.04 -3.43 7.40
N ARG A 59 -12.73 -3.36 8.55
CA ARG A 59 -13.23 -4.56 9.25
C ARG A 59 -14.13 -5.41 8.34
N SER A 60 -15.02 -4.78 7.58
CA SER A 60 -15.92 -5.49 6.66
C SER A 60 -15.20 -6.23 5.52
N LEU A 61 -13.93 -5.90 5.24
CA LEU A 61 -13.14 -6.65 4.27
C LEU A 61 -12.81 -8.07 4.75
N GLY A 62 -12.99 -8.37 6.03
CA GLY A 62 -12.93 -9.74 6.57
C GLY A 62 -13.91 -10.69 5.90
N ASP A 63 -15.08 -10.19 5.48
CA ASP A 63 -16.13 -10.97 4.79
C ASP A 63 -15.69 -11.45 3.40
N LEU A 64 -14.59 -10.89 2.87
CA LEU A 64 -13.99 -11.37 1.63
C LEU A 64 -13.21 -12.66 1.80
N GLU A 65 -12.91 -13.06 3.04
CA GLU A 65 -12.13 -14.25 3.39
C GLU A 65 -10.83 -14.41 2.58
N PRO A 66 -9.94 -13.41 2.56
CA PRO A 66 -8.71 -13.50 1.79
C PRO A 66 -7.80 -14.62 2.32
N ASP A 67 -7.04 -15.23 1.42
CA ASP A 67 -6.05 -16.27 1.75
C ASP A 67 -4.75 -15.66 2.29
N LEU A 68 -4.44 -14.44 1.86
CA LEU A 68 -3.29 -13.65 2.33
C LEU A 68 -3.68 -12.17 2.41
N VAL A 69 -3.18 -11.47 3.42
CA VAL A 69 -3.31 -10.01 3.55
C VAL A 69 -1.94 -9.36 3.42
N VAL A 70 -1.82 -8.33 2.57
CA VAL A 70 -0.58 -7.57 2.40
C VAL A 70 -0.85 -6.10 2.70
N ASN A 71 -0.17 -5.57 3.71
CA ASN A 71 -0.22 -4.16 4.06
C ASN A 71 1.08 -3.48 3.61
N THR A 72 1.00 -2.59 2.61
CA THR A 72 2.18 -1.91 2.07
C THR A 72 2.53 -0.60 2.78
N GLY A 73 1.98 -0.34 3.96
CA GLY A 73 2.45 0.73 4.86
C GLY A 73 1.62 2.01 4.80
N ASP A 74 2.08 3.04 5.53
CA ASP A 74 1.35 4.27 5.83
C ASP A 74 -0.03 3.99 6.47
N SER A 75 -0.02 3.11 7.46
CA SER A 75 -1.20 2.59 8.15
C SER A 75 -1.73 3.59 9.18
N ILE A 76 -0.85 4.25 9.92
CA ILE A 76 -1.22 5.21 10.98
C ILE A 76 -0.82 6.64 10.64
N ALA A 77 -1.48 7.62 11.26
CA ALA A 77 -1.14 9.03 11.15
C ALA A 77 -1.29 9.80 12.49
N HIS A 78 -1.39 9.07 13.61
CA HIS A 78 -1.56 9.62 14.96
C HIS A 78 -0.92 8.69 16.00
N PRO A 79 -0.34 9.21 17.10
CA PRO A 79 0.25 8.37 18.15
C PRO A 79 -0.71 7.32 18.70
N ASP A 80 -1.94 7.71 19.04
CA ASP A 80 -2.92 6.77 19.62
C ASP A 80 -3.67 5.90 18.58
N ALA A 81 -3.19 5.82 17.32
CA ALA A 81 -3.92 5.12 16.26
C ALA A 81 -3.74 3.59 16.28
N VAL A 82 -2.71 3.06 16.95
CA VAL A 82 -2.40 1.62 16.90
C VAL A 82 -3.57 0.76 17.40
N PRO A 83 -4.20 1.02 18.55
CA PRO A 83 -5.37 0.26 18.98
C PRO A 83 -6.54 0.31 17.97
N SER A 84 -6.78 1.48 17.37
CA SER A 84 -7.82 1.64 16.35
C SER A 84 -7.50 0.88 15.06
N LEU A 85 -6.23 0.80 14.68
CA LEU A 85 -5.81 0.04 13.51
C LEU A 85 -5.90 -1.46 13.76
N LEU A 86 -5.41 -1.95 14.90
CA LEU A 86 -5.53 -3.37 15.24
C LEU A 86 -7.01 -3.77 15.34
N HIS A 87 -7.86 -2.90 15.90
CA HIS A 87 -9.30 -3.08 15.83
C HIS A 87 -9.80 -3.07 14.38
N ALA A 88 -9.34 -2.18 13.50
CA ALA A 88 -9.75 -2.20 12.10
C ALA A 88 -9.36 -3.50 11.37
N LEU A 89 -8.21 -4.08 11.73
CA LEU A 89 -7.64 -5.27 11.09
C LEU A 89 -8.06 -6.60 11.74
N GLU A 90 -8.67 -6.60 12.93
CA GLU A 90 -8.94 -7.82 13.70
C GLU A 90 -9.56 -8.99 12.90
N PRO A 91 -10.58 -8.83 12.04
CA PRO A 91 -11.10 -9.91 11.21
C PRO A 91 -10.07 -10.49 10.21
N LEU A 92 -9.08 -9.69 9.82
CA LEU A 92 -8.04 -10.00 8.85
C LEU A 92 -6.76 -10.56 9.50
N LEU A 93 -6.49 -10.23 10.76
CA LEU A 93 -5.28 -10.65 11.48
C LEU A 93 -5.21 -12.17 11.65
N SER A 94 -6.36 -12.86 11.68
CA SER A 94 -6.43 -14.33 11.69
C SER A 94 -5.95 -15.01 10.40
N ARG A 95 -5.74 -14.25 9.32
CA ARG A 95 -5.22 -14.74 8.04
C ARG A 95 -3.70 -14.54 7.99
N PRO A 96 -2.96 -15.40 7.24
CA PRO A 96 -1.57 -15.12 6.92
C PRO A 96 -1.41 -13.70 6.39
N GLY A 97 -0.37 -12.99 6.85
CA GLY A 97 -0.18 -11.61 6.48
C GLY A 97 1.26 -11.16 6.39
N LEU A 98 1.47 -10.10 5.62
CA LEU A 98 2.76 -9.47 5.36
C LEU A 98 2.61 -7.96 5.53
N PHE A 99 3.63 -7.29 6.06
CA PHE A 99 3.64 -5.84 6.10
C PHE A 99 5.01 -5.23 5.86
N VAL A 100 5.02 -4.01 5.33
CA VAL A 100 6.17 -3.11 5.32
C VAL A 100 5.73 -1.76 5.87
N TYR A 101 6.66 -0.97 6.41
CA TYR A 101 6.35 0.39 6.85
C TYR A 101 6.42 1.37 5.69
N GLY A 102 5.54 2.36 5.75
CA GLY A 102 5.65 3.60 5.00
C GLY A 102 6.21 4.74 5.85
N SER A 103 6.56 5.86 5.22
CA SER A 103 7.11 7.01 5.92
C SER A 103 6.22 7.57 7.04
N ASN A 104 4.89 7.52 6.85
CA ASN A 104 3.92 8.07 7.79
C ASN A 104 3.60 7.10 8.94
N ASP A 105 4.06 5.85 8.89
CA ASP A 105 4.06 4.99 10.08
C ASP A 105 5.10 5.46 11.09
N LEU A 106 6.26 5.96 10.61
CA LEU A 106 7.37 6.36 11.46
C LEU A 106 7.26 7.83 11.91
N TYR A 107 6.80 8.72 11.04
CA TYR A 107 6.85 10.16 11.27
C TYR A 107 5.46 10.79 11.27
N ALA A 108 5.18 11.57 12.31
CA ALA A 108 3.91 12.27 12.43
C ALA A 108 3.71 13.26 11.27
N PRO A 109 2.47 13.37 10.75
CA PRO A 109 2.17 14.31 9.69
C PRO A 109 2.41 15.74 10.19
N LYS A 110 2.77 16.65 9.28
CA LYS A 110 2.97 18.07 9.58
C LYS A 110 2.08 18.92 8.68
N PRO A 111 1.59 20.09 9.15
CA PRO A 111 0.93 21.05 8.29
C PRO A 111 1.85 21.42 7.13
N LYS A 112 1.37 21.24 5.90
CA LYS A 112 2.05 21.70 4.68
C LYS A 112 1.19 22.75 4.00
N ASN A 113 1.80 23.73 3.34
CA ASN A 113 1.07 24.68 2.52
C ASN A 113 0.45 23.94 1.32
N PRO A 114 -0.90 23.90 1.18
CA PRO A 114 -1.59 23.12 0.16
C PRO A 114 -1.27 23.56 -1.27
N ALA A 115 -0.92 24.84 -1.50
CA ALA A 115 -0.50 25.33 -2.82
C ALA A 115 0.80 24.68 -3.32
N ARG A 116 1.61 24.07 -2.43
CA ARG A 116 2.82 23.34 -2.83
C ARG A 116 2.53 22.09 -3.67
N TYR A 117 1.34 21.51 -3.51
CA TYR A 117 0.91 20.31 -4.25
C TYR A 117 0.99 20.48 -5.77
N LEU A 118 0.79 21.71 -6.27
CA LEU A 118 0.75 22.01 -7.70
C LEU A 118 2.14 22.32 -8.31
N TRP A 119 3.17 22.60 -7.50
CA TRP A 119 4.44 23.16 -7.99
C TRP A 119 5.71 22.51 -7.42
N ARG A 120 5.63 21.57 -6.45
CA ARG A 120 6.81 20.90 -5.85
C ARG A 120 6.55 19.43 -5.51
N THR A 121 7.54 18.59 -5.79
CA THR A 121 7.64 17.23 -5.24
C THR A 121 8.15 17.27 -3.79
N SER A 122 7.80 16.28 -2.96
CA SER A 122 8.26 16.18 -1.56
C SER A 122 9.75 15.85 -1.41
N LYS A 123 10.45 15.60 -2.52
CA LYS A 123 11.87 15.18 -2.59
C LYS A 123 12.83 16.11 -1.82
N ASN A 124 12.47 17.40 -1.64
CA ASN A 124 13.26 18.43 -0.98
C ASN A 124 12.71 18.90 0.38
N ASP A 125 11.77 18.18 1.01
CA ASP A 125 11.35 18.50 2.38
C ASP A 125 12.44 18.11 3.39
N ARG A 126 12.65 18.94 4.44
CA ARG A 126 13.52 18.58 5.56
C ARG A 126 12.99 17.29 6.18
N ARG A 127 13.71 16.19 5.97
CA ARG A 127 13.34 14.87 6.48
C ARG A 127 13.44 14.90 7.99
N GLN A 128 12.39 14.43 8.66
CA GLN A 128 12.51 14.07 10.06
C GLN A 128 13.42 12.84 10.13
N HIS A 129 14.42 12.88 10.99
CA HIS A 129 15.36 11.76 11.16
C HIS A 129 15.02 10.89 12.36
N ILE A 130 14.22 11.42 13.30
CA ILE A 130 13.81 10.73 14.52
C ILE A 130 12.33 10.33 14.37
N PRO A 131 12.00 9.04 14.37
CA PRO A 131 10.61 8.57 14.37
C PRO A 131 9.83 9.17 15.55
N SER A 132 8.57 9.55 15.31
CA SER A 132 7.73 10.25 16.29
C SER A 132 6.36 9.59 16.48
N LEU A 133 6.12 8.45 15.84
CA LEU A 133 4.92 7.63 15.97
C LEU A 133 5.31 6.25 16.51
N PRO A 134 4.37 5.50 17.13
CA PRO A 134 4.65 4.20 17.72
C PRO A 134 4.69 3.09 16.67
N TRP A 135 5.59 3.21 15.69
CA TRP A 135 5.76 2.24 14.60
C TRP A 135 6.23 0.87 15.10
N GLU A 136 6.99 0.82 16.20
CA GLU A 136 7.41 -0.43 16.84
C GLU A 136 6.22 -1.17 17.46
N GLU A 137 5.33 -0.44 18.15
CA GLU A 137 4.10 -1.00 18.71
C GLU A 137 3.15 -1.49 17.60
N LEU A 138 3.04 -0.70 16.52
CA LEU A 138 2.30 -1.06 15.31
C LEU A 138 2.79 -2.41 14.74
N GLY A 139 4.11 -2.54 14.54
CA GLY A 139 4.74 -3.76 14.06
C GLY A 139 4.51 -4.93 14.98
N ALA A 140 4.78 -4.74 16.28
CA ALA A 140 4.60 -5.76 17.30
C ALA A 140 3.15 -6.25 17.36
N GLY A 141 2.16 -5.36 17.21
CA GLY A 141 0.75 -5.73 17.19
C GLY A 141 0.37 -6.62 16.00
N MET A 142 0.87 -6.34 14.80
CA MET A 142 0.63 -7.20 13.64
C MET A 142 1.43 -8.52 13.73
N ALA A 143 2.68 -8.46 14.18
CA ALA A 143 3.54 -9.63 14.33
C ALA A 143 3.06 -10.60 15.41
N ALA A 144 2.41 -10.10 16.48
CA ALA A 144 1.81 -10.92 17.52
C ALA A 144 0.71 -11.85 16.97
N GLU A 145 0.05 -11.45 15.89
CA GLU A 145 -0.97 -12.26 15.18
C GLU A 145 -0.36 -13.10 14.05
N GLY A 146 0.97 -13.17 13.96
CA GLY A 146 1.69 -14.00 13.00
C GLY A 146 1.94 -13.37 11.63
N TRP A 147 1.64 -12.07 11.44
CA TRP A 147 2.04 -11.37 10.22
C TRP A 147 3.56 -11.20 10.17
N LEU A 148 4.13 -11.35 8.98
CA LEU A 148 5.57 -11.22 8.78
C LEU A 148 5.94 -9.77 8.49
N ASP A 149 6.88 -9.24 9.28
CA ASP A 149 7.57 -7.98 8.98
C ASP A 149 8.50 -8.20 7.79
N MET A 150 8.21 -7.53 6.67
CA MET A 150 8.96 -7.65 5.42
C MET A 150 9.90 -6.45 5.18
N ASN A 151 10.25 -5.67 6.20
CA ASN A 151 11.15 -4.53 6.04
C ASN A 151 12.62 -4.98 5.87
N ASN A 152 13.08 -5.03 4.62
CA ASN A 152 14.44 -5.43 4.22
C ASN A 152 14.80 -6.88 4.60
N THR A 153 13.85 -7.79 4.42
CA THR A 153 14.03 -9.21 4.74
C THR A 153 13.38 -10.11 3.68
N THR A 154 13.71 -11.39 3.74
CA THR A 154 13.09 -12.45 2.96
C THR A 154 12.39 -13.43 3.88
N ALA A 155 11.34 -14.09 3.37
CA ALA A 155 10.59 -15.07 4.12
C ALA A 155 9.95 -16.11 3.19
N ARG A 156 9.52 -17.23 3.77
CA ARG A 156 8.65 -18.22 3.13
C ARG A 156 7.38 -18.34 3.95
N ILE A 157 6.24 -18.31 3.27
CA ILE A 157 4.92 -18.39 3.91
C ILE A 157 4.01 -19.34 3.13
N LYS A 158 3.21 -20.12 3.86
CA LYS A 158 2.16 -20.96 3.25
C LYS A 158 0.88 -20.15 3.10
N VAL A 159 0.32 -20.17 1.89
CA VAL A 159 -0.97 -19.56 1.58
C VAL A 159 -1.86 -20.63 0.95
N GLY A 160 -2.72 -21.24 1.77
CA GLY A 160 -3.32 -22.53 1.45
C GLY A 160 -2.22 -23.57 1.17
N ASP A 161 -2.31 -24.23 0.02
CA ASP A 161 -1.31 -25.22 -0.41
C ASP A 161 -0.06 -24.59 -1.06
N LEU A 162 -0.07 -23.29 -1.37
CA LEU A 162 1.05 -22.63 -2.07
C LEU A 162 2.20 -22.32 -1.11
N ASP A 163 3.42 -22.62 -1.55
CA ASP A 163 4.67 -22.13 -0.95
C ASP A 163 5.09 -20.81 -1.59
N VAL A 164 4.97 -19.72 -0.84
CA VAL A 164 5.22 -18.36 -1.34
C VAL A 164 6.56 -17.87 -0.79
N ALA A 165 7.50 -17.62 -1.69
CA ALA A 165 8.72 -16.89 -1.37
C ALA A 165 8.44 -15.39 -1.43
N VAL A 166 8.83 -14.67 -0.39
CA VAL A 166 8.60 -13.23 -0.27
C VAL A 166 9.92 -12.54 -0.01
N ALA A 167 10.16 -11.42 -0.70
CA ALA A 167 11.11 -10.42 -0.25
C ALA A 167 10.43 -9.08 -0.12
N GLY A 168 10.79 -8.33 0.91
CA GLY A 168 10.33 -6.97 1.06
C GLY A 168 11.46 -6.02 1.39
N ILE A 169 11.21 -4.75 1.09
CA ILE A 169 12.10 -3.65 1.43
C ILE A 169 11.32 -2.60 2.20
N HIS A 170 12.01 -1.95 3.13
CA HIS A 170 11.48 -0.78 3.82
C HIS A 170 11.29 0.37 2.83
N ASP A 171 10.48 1.37 3.21
CA ASP A 171 10.21 2.56 2.40
C ASP A 171 11.43 3.24 1.75
N SER A 172 11.38 3.26 0.42
CA SER A 172 12.36 3.93 -0.44
C SER A 172 12.26 5.45 -0.46
N HIS A 173 11.09 6.01 -0.11
CA HIS A 173 10.85 7.45 -0.07
C HIS A 173 11.73 8.17 0.97
N ILE A 174 11.98 7.50 2.09
CA ILE A 174 12.83 7.97 3.19
C ILE A 174 14.21 7.31 3.22
N SER A 175 14.58 6.59 2.14
CA SER A 175 15.91 5.97 1.98
C SER A 175 16.23 4.92 3.06
N ARG A 176 15.21 4.23 3.57
CA ARG A 176 15.35 3.09 4.49
C ARG A 176 15.38 1.75 3.78
N ASP A 177 15.08 1.73 2.48
CA ASP A 177 15.23 0.56 1.63
C ASP A 177 16.67 0.04 1.64
N ARG A 178 16.83 -1.27 1.81
CA ARG A 178 18.10 -1.99 1.76
C ARG A 178 17.93 -3.23 0.88
N TYR A 179 17.76 -3.00 -0.41
CA TYR A 179 17.56 -4.11 -1.35
C TYR A 179 18.75 -5.09 -1.33
N ASP A 180 19.96 -4.62 -1.07
CA ASP A 180 21.15 -5.49 -1.01
C ASP A 180 21.05 -6.60 0.06
N LEU A 181 20.20 -6.45 1.08
CA LEU A 181 19.95 -7.48 2.09
C LEU A 181 19.03 -8.60 1.60
N VAL A 182 18.29 -8.37 0.52
CA VAL A 182 17.32 -9.31 -0.07
C VAL A 182 17.66 -9.67 -1.52
N ALA A 183 18.82 -9.21 -2.00
CA ALA A 183 19.24 -9.37 -3.37
C ALA A 183 19.61 -10.82 -3.70
N GLY A 184 19.38 -11.18 -4.95
CA GLY A 184 19.73 -12.48 -5.51
C GLY A 184 18.49 -13.21 -6.02
N PRO A 185 18.70 -14.28 -6.82
CA PRO A 185 17.61 -14.99 -7.46
C PRO A 185 16.60 -15.48 -6.43
N ALA A 186 15.34 -15.10 -6.62
CA ALA A 186 14.23 -15.59 -5.84
C ALA A 186 14.11 -17.12 -6.01
N PRO A 187 13.76 -17.86 -4.94
CA PRO A 187 13.69 -19.33 -4.97
C PRO A 187 12.83 -19.84 -6.13
N ALA A 188 13.45 -20.58 -7.06
CA ALA A 188 12.80 -21.05 -8.28
C ALA A 188 11.75 -22.13 -8.00
N GLU A 189 11.95 -22.89 -6.93
CA GLU A 189 11.07 -23.94 -6.42
C GLU A 189 9.80 -23.42 -5.73
N ALA A 190 9.75 -22.14 -5.37
CA ALA A 190 8.55 -21.55 -4.78
C ALA A 190 7.43 -21.46 -5.84
N ASP A 191 6.21 -21.77 -5.39
CA ASP A 191 5.00 -21.71 -6.21
C ASP A 191 4.70 -20.28 -6.69
N LEU A 192 5.00 -19.30 -5.82
CA LEU A 192 4.86 -17.88 -6.08
C LEU A 192 6.05 -17.11 -5.49
N ARG A 193 6.56 -16.13 -6.23
CA ARG A 193 7.57 -15.19 -5.75
C ARG A 193 7.00 -13.77 -5.68
N LEU A 194 6.88 -13.23 -4.47
CA LEU A 194 6.24 -11.95 -4.17
C LEU A 194 7.26 -10.89 -3.72
N GLY A 195 7.24 -9.71 -4.33
CA GLY A 195 7.99 -8.54 -3.89
C GLY A 195 7.07 -7.54 -3.19
N VAL A 196 7.43 -7.07 -1.99
CA VAL A 196 6.62 -6.13 -1.20
C VAL A 196 7.42 -4.85 -0.91
N MET A 197 6.86 -3.68 -1.18
CA MET A 197 7.50 -2.40 -0.90
C MET A 197 6.44 -1.32 -0.65
N HIS A 198 6.77 -0.26 0.10
CA HIS A 198 5.84 0.87 0.24
C HIS A 198 5.86 1.76 -1.03
N SER A 199 7.00 2.38 -1.33
CA SER A 199 7.16 3.24 -2.50
C SER A 199 7.64 2.44 -3.74
N PRO A 200 6.90 2.50 -4.88
CA PRO A 200 7.26 1.79 -6.10
C PRO A 200 8.36 2.52 -6.89
N GLU A 201 9.59 2.54 -6.35
CA GLU A 201 10.73 3.16 -7.01
C GLU A 201 11.29 2.25 -8.13
N PRO A 202 11.42 2.73 -9.39
CA PRO A 202 11.89 1.90 -10.51
C PRO A 202 13.20 1.17 -10.24
N ARG A 203 14.14 1.81 -9.53
CA ARG A 203 15.43 1.19 -9.16
C ARG A 203 15.28 -0.14 -8.41
N ASN A 204 14.25 -0.27 -7.57
CA ASN A 204 14.03 -1.46 -6.75
C ASN A 204 13.07 -2.43 -7.44
N MET A 205 12.07 -1.92 -8.15
CA MET A 205 11.17 -2.75 -8.95
C MET A 205 11.93 -3.52 -10.04
N THR A 206 12.88 -2.87 -10.74
CA THR A 206 13.70 -3.53 -11.76
C THR A 206 14.58 -4.62 -11.13
N ARG A 207 15.10 -4.39 -9.92
CA ARG A 207 15.87 -5.41 -9.20
C ARG A 207 15.01 -6.60 -8.79
N PHE A 208 13.81 -6.37 -8.25
CA PHE A 208 12.84 -7.46 -7.98
C PHE A 208 12.51 -8.26 -9.23
N ALA A 209 12.22 -7.59 -10.35
CA ALA A 209 11.94 -8.28 -11.59
C ALA A 209 13.15 -9.10 -12.10
N ALA A 210 14.35 -8.53 -12.03
CA ALA A 210 15.59 -9.21 -12.42
C ALA A 210 15.91 -10.43 -11.55
N ASP A 211 15.60 -10.35 -10.25
CA ASP A 211 15.74 -11.46 -9.30
C ASP A 211 14.61 -12.51 -9.45
N GLY A 212 13.64 -12.30 -10.34
CA GLY A 212 12.64 -13.32 -10.70
C GLY A 212 11.35 -13.28 -9.87
N TYR A 213 11.10 -12.20 -9.12
CA TYR A 213 9.83 -11.98 -8.44
C TYR A 213 8.71 -11.71 -9.46
N GLN A 214 7.57 -12.40 -9.31
CA GLN A 214 6.52 -12.47 -10.32
C GLN A 214 5.42 -11.43 -10.12
N LEU A 215 5.15 -11.07 -8.86
CA LEU A 215 4.17 -10.07 -8.46
C LEU A 215 4.81 -9.11 -7.47
N LEU A 216 4.69 -7.81 -7.75
CA LEU A 216 5.17 -6.72 -6.91
C LEU A 216 3.97 -5.94 -6.37
N LEU A 217 3.93 -5.73 -5.06
CA LEU A 217 2.87 -4.99 -4.37
C LEU A 217 3.44 -3.72 -3.75
N ALA A 218 2.81 -2.58 -4.06
CA ALA A 218 3.20 -1.27 -3.56
C ALA A 218 2.04 -0.30 -3.29
N GLY A 219 2.34 0.77 -2.57
CA GLY A 219 1.42 1.85 -2.20
C GLY A 219 2.00 3.24 -2.52
N HIS A 220 1.97 4.16 -1.54
CA HIS A 220 2.65 5.47 -1.49
C HIS A 220 2.10 6.56 -2.41
N THR A 221 1.62 6.20 -3.59
CA THR A 221 1.19 7.18 -4.62
C THR A 221 -0.16 7.82 -4.31
N HIS A 222 -0.97 7.20 -3.45
CA HIS A 222 -2.40 7.53 -3.23
C HIS A 222 -3.24 7.59 -4.51
N GLY A 223 -2.79 6.93 -5.60
CA GLY A 223 -3.40 7.05 -6.92
C GLY A 223 -3.31 8.46 -7.51
N GLY A 224 -2.43 9.29 -6.96
CA GLY A 224 -2.28 10.69 -7.27
C GLY A 224 -3.18 11.61 -6.48
N GLN A 225 -4.02 11.14 -5.54
CA GLN A 225 -4.90 11.86 -4.59
C GLN A 225 -5.87 12.92 -5.18
N LEU A 226 -5.37 13.85 -5.98
CA LEU A 226 -6.12 14.80 -6.81
C LEU A 226 -5.83 14.54 -8.29
N CYS A 227 -6.86 14.09 -9.01
CA CYS A 227 -6.80 13.80 -10.44
C CYS A 227 -7.59 14.84 -11.23
N ILE A 228 -7.11 15.20 -12.43
CA ILE A 228 -7.92 15.95 -13.39
C ILE A 228 -8.78 14.92 -14.17
N PRO A 229 -10.11 15.11 -14.27
CA PRO A 229 -10.96 14.23 -15.08
C PRO A 229 -10.39 14.05 -16.49
N PHE A 230 -10.37 12.80 -16.97
CA PHE A 230 -9.83 12.41 -18.29
C PHE A 230 -8.30 12.55 -18.50
N TYR A 231 -7.59 13.22 -17.59
CA TYR A 231 -6.12 13.38 -17.66
C TYR A 231 -5.37 12.56 -16.60
N GLY A 232 -5.98 12.36 -15.43
CA GLY A 232 -5.43 11.53 -14.36
C GLY A 232 -4.60 12.29 -13.32
N ALA A 233 -3.78 11.55 -12.58
CA ALA A 233 -2.98 12.05 -11.46
C ALA A 233 -2.01 13.14 -11.88
N LEU A 234 -1.92 14.24 -11.13
CA LEU A 234 -0.99 15.34 -11.41
C LEU A 234 0.44 15.07 -10.94
N VAL A 235 0.56 14.38 -9.82
CA VAL A 235 1.82 14.09 -9.13
C VAL A 235 1.82 12.64 -8.69
N THR A 236 3.01 12.04 -8.62
CA THR A 236 3.20 10.64 -8.19
C THR A 236 3.91 10.55 -6.83
N ASN A 237 4.72 11.58 -6.48
CA ASN A 237 5.58 11.65 -5.29
C ASN A 237 6.62 10.51 -5.16
N CYS A 238 6.93 9.81 -6.26
CA CYS A 238 8.02 8.84 -6.39
C CYS A 238 8.50 8.75 -7.85
N GLY A 239 9.46 7.88 -8.14
CA GLY A 239 10.01 7.71 -9.48
C GLY A 239 9.10 7.03 -10.52
N ILE A 240 7.92 6.53 -10.13
CA ILE A 240 7.00 5.88 -11.08
C ILE A 240 6.34 6.88 -12.02
N ASP A 241 6.03 6.44 -13.24
CA ASP A 241 5.25 7.24 -14.18
C ASP A 241 3.79 7.39 -13.75
N ARG A 242 3.16 8.45 -14.25
CA ARG A 242 1.80 8.84 -13.88
C ARG A 242 0.73 7.84 -14.31
N ALA A 243 0.99 7.02 -15.32
CA ALA A 243 0.03 6.02 -15.78
C ALA A 243 -0.07 4.82 -14.84
N ARG A 244 1.00 4.54 -14.07
CA ARG A 244 1.08 3.41 -13.14
C ARG A 244 0.96 3.79 -11.67
N VAL A 245 0.38 4.95 -11.35
CA VAL A 245 0.16 5.38 -9.96
C VAL A 245 -0.87 4.53 -9.21
N LYS A 246 -1.69 3.74 -9.89
CA LYS A 246 -2.60 2.78 -9.23
C LYS A 246 -3.05 1.67 -10.15
N GLY A 247 -3.53 0.58 -9.57
CA GLY A 247 -4.04 -0.59 -10.27
C GLY A 247 -2.94 -1.54 -10.73
N LEU A 248 -3.35 -2.49 -11.57
CA LEU A 248 -2.49 -3.55 -12.08
C LEU A 248 -1.78 -3.13 -13.37
N SER A 249 -0.48 -3.36 -13.44
CA SER A 249 0.39 -3.05 -14.57
C SER A 249 1.55 -4.06 -14.65
N ARG A 250 2.50 -3.83 -15.57
CA ARG A 250 3.70 -4.65 -15.74
C ARG A 250 4.95 -3.82 -15.50
N HIS A 251 6.00 -4.47 -15.03
CA HIS A 251 7.33 -3.89 -14.91
C HIS A 251 8.37 -4.98 -15.13
N ASP A 252 9.17 -4.85 -16.20
CA ASP A 252 10.27 -5.76 -16.53
C ASP A 252 9.89 -7.25 -16.47
N GLY A 253 8.68 -7.59 -16.93
CA GLY A 253 8.16 -8.97 -16.95
C GLY A 253 7.42 -9.43 -15.69
N ALA A 254 7.54 -8.70 -14.58
CA ALA A 254 6.75 -8.90 -13.37
C ALA A 254 5.39 -8.19 -13.46
N TRP A 255 4.37 -8.73 -12.77
CA TRP A 255 3.14 -8.00 -12.47
C TRP A 255 3.42 -6.98 -11.36
N LEU A 256 2.85 -5.79 -11.47
CA LEU A 256 2.93 -4.74 -10.48
C LEU A 256 1.53 -4.26 -10.12
N HIS A 257 1.17 -4.31 -8.85
CA HIS A 257 -0.02 -3.64 -8.35
C HIS A 257 0.37 -2.50 -7.41
N VAL A 258 -0.03 -1.28 -7.78
CA VAL A 258 0.08 -0.09 -6.92
C VAL A 258 -1.31 0.24 -6.36
N SER A 259 -1.43 0.32 -5.04
CA SER A 259 -2.69 0.71 -4.38
C SER A 259 -2.91 2.22 -4.46
N ALA A 260 -4.16 2.66 -4.67
CA ALA A 260 -4.50 4.08 -4.53
C ALA A 260 -4.71 4.52 -3.07
N GLY A 261 -4.60 3.59 -2.12
CA GLY A 261 -4.68 3.84 -0.69
C GLY A 261 -6.09 4.14 -0.17
N LEU A 262 -6.31 3.93 1.13
CA LEU A 262 -7.62 4.15 1.76
C LEU A 262 -7.77 5.51 2.44
N GLY A 263 -6.66 6.08 2.85
CA GLY A 263 -6.58 7.26 3.67
C GLY A 263 -6.20 8.52 2.92
N THR A 264 -6.01 9.56 3.70
CA THR A 264 -5.45 10.85 3.32
C THR A 264 -4.66 11.38 4.50
N SER A 265 -3.62 12.16 4.25
CA SER A 265 -2.95 12.90 5.32
C SER A 265 -3.96 13.75 6.11
N PRO A 266 -3.91 13.79 7.45
CA PRO A 266 -4.81 14.61 8.27
C PRO A 266 -4.81 16.10 7.91
N TYR A 267 -3.69 16.61 7.38
CA TYR A 267 -3.54 18.02 6.98
C TYR A 267 -3.89 18.29 5.51
N ALA A 268 -4.14 17.25 4.72
CA ALA A 268 -4.62 17.37 3.33
C ALA A 268 -5.74 16.36 3.06
N PRO A 269 -6.89 16.47 3.76
CA PRO A 269 -7.90 15.42 3.77
C PRO A 269 -8.86 15.57 2.57
N VAL A 270 -8.30 15.56 1.36
CA VAL A 270 -9.03 15.76 0.10
C VAL A 270 -8.70 14.66 -0.90
N ARG A 271 -9.73 14.12 -1.55
CA ARG A 271 -9.61 13.26 -2.74
C ARG A 271 -10.55 13.77 -3.82
N PHE A 272 -10.09 13.85 -5.07
CA PHE A 272 -10.92 14.30 -6.19
C PHE A 272 -10.61 13.50 -7.45
N ALA A 273 -11.64 12.89 -8.04
CA ALA A 273 -11.53 11.90 -9.10
C ALA A 273 -10.52 10.76 -8.79
N CYS A 274 -10.32 10.46 -7.51
CA CYS A 274 -9.41 9.43 -6.99
C CYS A 274 -9.94 8.83 -5.68
N PHE A 275 -11.02 8.05 -5.81
CA PHE A 275 -11.64 7.30 -4.72
C PHE A 275 -10.60 6.49 -3.93
N PRO A 276 -10.69 6.48 -2.59
CA PRO A 276 -9.88 5.58 -1.78
C PRO A 276 -10.28 4.12 -2.01
N GLU A 277 -9.29 3.22 -2.02
CA GLU A 277 -9.50 1.84 -2.41
C GLU A 277 -8.67 0.83 -1.60
N ALA A 278 -9.25 -0.35 -1.41
CA ALA A 278 -8.52 -1.59 -1.18
C ALA A 278 -8.65 -2.47 -2.42
N THR A 279 -7.72 -3.40 -2.60
CA THR A 279 -7.74 -4.30 -3.76
C THR A 279 -7.74 -5.76 -3.34
N LEU A 280 -8.65 -6.55 -3.91
CA LEU A 280 -8.61 -8.01 -3.87
C LEU A 280 -8.00 -8.52 -5.19
N LEU A 281 -6.80 -9.09 -5.11
CA LEU A 281 -6.12 -9.72 -6.24
C LEU A 281 -6.42 -11.22 -6.21
N THR A 282 -7.07 -11.73 -7.25
CA THR A 282 -7.22 -13.17 -7.45
C THR A 282 -6.05 -13.65 -8.29
N LEU A 283 -5.12 -14.38 -7.69
CA LEU A 283 -4.06 -15.02 -8.45
C LEU A 283 -4.65 -16.24 -9.15
N VAL A 284 -4.51 -16.30 -10.47
CA VAL A 284 -5.09 -17.36 -11.30
C VAL A 284 -4.00 -18.12 -12.05
N PRO A 285 -4.28 -19.37 -12.49
CA PRO A 285 -3.39 -20.11 -13.37
C PRO A 285 -3.06 -19.34 -14.64
N ARG A 286 -1.80 -19.40 -15.06
CA ARG A 286 -1.38 -18.93 -16.38
C ARG A 286 -2.06 -19.78 -17.46
N ARG A 287 -2.56 -19.11 -18.50
CA ARG A 287 -3.08 -19.75 -19.71
C ARG A 287 -1.94 -20.28 -20.57
#